data_AF-A0A080Z6Z4-F1
#
_entry.id   AF-A0A080Z6Z4-F1
#
_cell.length_a   1.000
_cell.length_b   1.000
_cell.length_c   1.000
_cell.angle_alpha   90.00
_cell.angle_beta   90.00
_cell.angle_gamma   90.00
#
_symmetry.space_group_name_H-M   'P 1'
#
loop_
_entity.id
_entity.type
_entity.pdbx_description
1 polymer ?
#
loop_
_entity_poly.entity_id
_entity_poly.type
_entity_poly.pdbx_seq_one_letter_code
_entity_poly.pdbx_strand_id
1 'polypeptide(L)'
;MDCLSICDAKVSALQRKFVGLAEKAVAVEVTGIEVFSTPTLMLMKKWHRVMEAVSRIDKTKEWIQCIDLNNDFPKHFEVEHSDDLFKKLENIPLNRESRLYR
;
A
#
# COMPACT_ATOMS: atom_id res chain seq x y z
N MET A 1 12.48 -4.17 10.99
CA MET A 1 13.21 -2.94 10.60
C MET A 1 13.70 -3.17 9.19
N ASP A 2 13.28 -2.38 8.20
CA ASP A 2 13.58 -2.61 6.79
C ASP A 2 15.05 -2.23 6.49
N CYS A 3 15.88 -3.20 6.11
CA CYS A 3 17.30 -2.98 5.79
C CYS A 3 17.51 -1.89 4.72
N LEU A 4 16.55 -1.72 3.80
CA LEU A 4 16.61 -0.67 2.77
C LEU A 4 16.45 0.74 3.36
N SER A 5 15.60 0.89 4.39
CA SER A 5 15.43 2.17 5.09
C SER A 5 16.70 2.59 5.84
N ILE A 6 17.44 1.64 6.38
CA ILE A 6 18.74 1.88 7.03
C ILE A 6 19.77 2.31 5.99
N CYS A 7 19.75 1.70 4.80
CA CYS A 7 20.65 2.08 3.72
C CYS A 7 20.40 3.53 3.27
N ASP A 8 19.13 3.94 3.13
CA ASP A 8 18.78 5.33 2.79
C ASP A 8 19.28 6.34 3.80
N ALA A 9 19.14 6.01 5.10
CA ALA A 9 19.63 6.85 6.17
C ALA A 9 21.15 7.01 6.08
N LYS A 10 21.88 5.95 5.74
CA LYS A 10 23.34 5.97 5.53
C LYS A 10 23.73 6.83 4.31
N VAL A 11 23.07 6.66 3.17
CA VAL A 11 23.30 7.50 1.96
C VAL A 11 23.06 8.97 2.29
N SER A 12 21.92 9.28 2.91
CA SER A 12 21.52 10.65 3.26
C SER A 12 22.47 11.29 4.29
N ALA A 13 22.99 10.50 5.24
CA ALA A 13 24.00 10.97 6.17
C ALA A 13 25.32 11.28 5.47
N LEU A 14 25.76 10.43 4.54
CA LEU A 14 26.99 10.64 3.79
C LEU A 14 26.92 11.89 2.90
N GLN A 15 25.82 12.07 2.16
CA GLN A 15 25.62 13.22 1.28
C GLN A 15 25.53 14.54 2.07
N ARG A 16 24.95 14.52 3.28
CA ARG A 16 24.96 15.69 4.17
C ARG A 16 26.37 16.03 4.68
N LYS A 17 27.20 15.01 4.92
CA LYS A 17 28.58 15.21 5.38
C LYS A 17 29.49 15.72 4.26
N PHE A 18 29.24 15.29 3.02
CA PHE A 18 30.04 15.65 1.85
C PHE A 18 29.18 16.34 0.79
N VAL A 19 29.11 17.67 0.88
CA VAL A 19 28.33 18.51 -0.05
C VAL A 19 28.83 18.30 -1.47
N GLY A 20 27.92 17.97 -2.39
CA GLY A 20 28.24 17.67 -3.80
C GLY A 20 28.55 16.20 -4.10
N LEU A 21 28.52 15.31 -3.10
CA LEU A 21 28.66 13.87 -3.33
C LEU A 21 27.46 13.34 -4.13
N ALA A 22 27.73 12.93 -5.37
CA ALA A 22 26.72 12.35 -6.23
C ALA A 22 26.24 10.99 -5.66
N GLU A 23 24.94 10.75 -5.67
CA GLU A 23 24.32 9.53 -5.13
C GLU A 23 24.88 8.25 -5.76
N LYS A 24 25.21 8.29 -7.06
CA LYS A 24 25.85 7.18 -7.80
C LYS A 24 27.28 6.84 -7.34
N ALA A 25 27.94 7.75 -6.63
CA ALA A 25 29.28 7.56 -6.08
C ALA A 25 29.24 7.02 -4.64
N VAL A 26 28.04 6.76 -4.10
CA VAL A 26 27.85 6.20 -2.77
C VAL A 26 27.66 4.69 -2.88
N ALA A 27 28.32 3.96 -1.99
CA ALA A 27 28.06 2.56 -1.74
C ALA A 27 27.81 2.37 -0.24
N VAL A 28 26.88 1.51 0.11
CA VAL A 28 26.45 1.26 1.48
C VAL A 28 26.73 -0.18 1.85
N GLU A 29 27.51 -0.36 2.91
CA GLU A 29 27.68 -1.67 3.53
C GLU A 29 26.46 -2.03 4.39
N VAL A 30 25.89 -3.19 4.11
CA VAL A 30 24.96 -3.87 5.01
C VAL A 30 25.74 -4.96 5.72
N THR A 31 25.99 -4.74 7.01
CA THR A 31 26.81 -5.63 7.84
C THR A 31 26.30 -7.07 7.77
N GLY A 32 27.20 -7.99 7.43
CA GLY A 32 26.89 -9.41 7.31
C GLY A 32 26.25 -9.84 5.98
N ILE A 33 26.07 -8.92 5.03
CA ILE A 33 25.60 -9.22 3.67
C ILE A 33 26.68 -8.83 2.67
N GLU A 34 26.72 -7.56 2.26
CA GLU A 34 27.61 -7.05 1.21
C GLU A 34 27.55 -5.51 1.12
N VAL A 35 28.38 -4.94 0.26
CA VAL A 35 28.37 -3.51 -0.09
C VAL A 35 27.53 -3.30 -1.34
N PHE A 36 26.49 -2.46 -1.24
CA PHE A 36 25.57 -2.19 -2.32
C PHE A 36 25.74 -0.78 -2.88
N SER A 37 25.76 -0.67 -4.21
CA SER A 37 25.65 0.62 -4.87
C SER A 37 24.22 1.18 -4.73
N THR A 38 24.06 2.50 -4.78
CA THR A 38 22.74 3.13 -4.73
C THR A 38 21.80 2.68 -5.87
N PRO A 39 22.25 2.51 -7.14
CA PRO A 39 21.44 1.90 -8.18
C PRO A 39 20.92 0.49 -7.82
N THR A 40 21.77 -0.34 -7.19
CA THR A 40 21.37 -1.68 -6.72
C THR A 40 20.27 -1.58 -5.66
N LEU A 41 20.43 -0.69 -4.67
CA LEU A 41 19.42 -0.44 -3.63
C LEU A 41 18.09 0.04 -4.21
N MET A 42 18.12 0.90 -5.23
CA MET A 42 16.91 1.35 -5.92
C MET A 42 16.19 0.19 -6.63
N LEU A 43 16.93 -0.71 -7.28
CA LEU A 43 16.36 -1.89 -7.92
C LEU A 43 15.72 -2.81 -6.88
N MET A 44 16.41 -3.08 -5.78
CA MET A 44 15.88 -3.91 -4.68
C MET A 44 14.58 -3.34 -4.10
N LYS A 45 14.49 -2.02 -3.91
CA LYS A 45 13.25 -1.37 -3.48
C LYS A 45 12.11 -1.55 -4.46
N LYS A 46 12.38 -1.38 -5.76
CA LYS A 46 11.36 -1.59 -6.80
C LYS A 46 10.87 -3.03 -6.79
N TRP A 47 11.80 -3.98 -6.67
CA TRP A 47 11.48 -5.39 -6.54
C TRP A 47 10.59 -5.68 -5.34
N HIS A 48 10.95 -5.20 -4.14
CA HIS A 48 10.14 -5.38 -2.94
C HIS A 48 8.73 -4.81 -3.07
N ARG A 49 8.57 -3.63 -3.69
CA ARG A 49 7.25 -3.04 -3.95
C ARG A 49 6.41 -3.90 -4.89
N VAL A 50 7.01 -4.45 -5.94
CA VAL A 50 6.32 -5.36 -6.87
C VAL A 50 5.89 -6.63 -6.14
N MET A 51 6.78 -7.23 -5.37
CA MET A 51 6.47 -8.45 -4.61
C MET A 51 5.38 -8.22 -3.56
N GLU A 52 5.35 -7.06 -2.90
CA GLU A 52 4.28 -6.70 -1.99
C GLU A 52 2.94 -6.55 -2.72
N ALA A 53 2.93 -5.92 -3.90
CA ALA A 53 1.73 -5.81 -4.72
C ALA A 53 1.21 -7.18 -5.17
N VAL A 54 2.10 -8.08 -5.61
CA VAL A 54 1.76 -9.46 -5.96
C VAL A 54 1.17 -10.19 -4.76
N SER A 55 1.81 -10.10 -3.59
CA SER A 55 1.29 -10.73 -2.36
C SER A 55 -0.10 -10.23 -1.96
N ARG A 56 -0.40 -8.95 -2.18
CA ARG A 56 -1.75 -8.40 -1.94
C ARG A 56 -2.78 -8.97 -2.91
N ILE A 57 -2.41 -9.15 -4.18
CA ILE A 57 -3.27 -9.79 -5.19
C ILE A 57 -3.57 -11.23 -4.79
N ASP A 58 -2.55 -12.00 -4.40
CA ASP A 58 -2.72 -13.39 -3.99
C ASP A 58 -3.65 -13.51 -2.77
N LYS A 59 -3.43 -12.69 -1.73
CA LYS A 59 -4.32 -12.62 -0.57
C LYS A 59 -5.75 -12.24 -0.93
N THR A 60 -5.93 -11.33 -1.89
CA THR A 60 -7.26 -10.94 -2.36
C THR A 60 -7.95 -12.10 -3.06
N LYS A 61 -7.21 -12.87 -3.87
CA LYS A 61 -7.73 -14.06 -4.54
C LYS A 61 -8.17 -15.13 -3.53
N GLU A 62 -7.36 -15.39 -2.51
CA GLU A 62 -7.72 -16.28 -1.40
C GLU A 62 -8.97 -15.79 -0.67
N TRP A 63 -9.02 -14.49 -0.35
CA TRP A 63 -10.18 -13.89 0.34
C TRP A 63 -11.47 -14.03 -0.47
N ILE A 64 -11.45 -13.77 -1.78
CA ILE A 64 -12.61 -13.93 -2.66
C ILE A 64 -13.11 -15.38 -2.65
N GLN A 65 -12.21 -16.37 -2.64
CA GLN A 65 -12.58 -17.79 -2.56
C GLN A 65 -13.25 -18.15 -1.23
N CYS A 66 -12.97 -17.42 -0.15
CA CYS A 66 -13.64 -17.60 1.14
C CYS A 66 -15.02 -16.95 1.23
N ILE A 67 -15.42 -16.13 0.25
CA ILE A 67 -16.77 -15.54 0.23
C ILE A 67 -17.74 -16.58 -0.32
N ASP A 68 -18.44 -17.25 0.59
CA ASP A 68 -19.58 -18.07 0.22
C ASP A 68 -20.81 -17.17 -0.01
N LEU A 69 -21.05 -16.79 -1.26
CA LEU A 69 -22.25 -16.06 -1.68
C LEU A 69 -23.50 -16.96 -1.78
N ASN A 70 -23.32 -18.28 -1.72
CA ASN A 70 -24.41 -19.25 -1.78
C ASN A 70 -24.85 -19.72 -0.39
N ASN A 71 -24.26 -19.15 0.66
CA ASN A 71 -24.64 -19.48 2.02
C ASN A 71 -26.10 -19.07 2.23
N ASP A 72 -26.88 -19.94 2.87
CA ASP A 72 -28.31 -19.74 3.12
C ASP A 72 -28.44 -18.56 4.10
N PHE A 73 -28.55 -17.34 3.56
CA PHE A 73 -28.66 -16.15 4.37
C PHE A 73 -29.93 -16.29 5.21
N PRO A 74 -29.88 -16.05 6.52
CA PRO A 74 -31.07 -16.09 7.34
C PRO A 74 -32.12 -15.16 6.71
N LYS A 75 -33.34 -15.66 6.47
CA LYS A 75 -34.40 -14.94 5.72
C LYS A 75 -34.71 -13.52 6.22
N HIS A 76 -34.32 -13.17 7.44
CA HIS A 76 -34.47 -11.81 7.98
C HIS A 76 -33.43 -10.81 7.45
N PHE A 77 -32.35 -11.28 6.81
CA PHE A 77 -31.39 -10.48 6.05
C PHE A 77 -31.63 -10.56 4.54
N GLU A 78 -32.60 -11.37 4.10
CA GLU A 78 -33.03 -11.43 2.70
C GLU A 78 -33.81 -10.15 2.39
N VAL A 79 -33.18 -9.24 1.65
CA VAL A 79 -33.80 -7.99 1.21
C VAL A 79 -34.41 -8.24 -0.17
N GLU A 80 -35.70 -7.97 -0.33
CA GLU A 80 -36.33 -7.98 -1.66
C GLU A 80 -35.55 -7.08 -2.61
N HIS A 81 -35.21 -7.62 -3.78
CA HIS A 81 -34.55 -6.86 -4.84
C HIS A 81 -35.43 -5.65 -5.19
N SER A 82 -34.97 -4.45 -4.86
CA SER A 82 -35.70 -3.22 -5.14
C SER A 82 -35.14 -2.55 -6.39
N ASP A 83 -35.92 -2.59 -7.47
CA ASP A 83 -35.55 -1.97 -8.75
C ASP A 83 -35.44 -0.44 -8.68
N ASP A 84 -35.94 0.15 -7.59
CA ASP A 84 -35.97 1.59 -7.34
C ASP A 84 -34.85 2.06 -6.39
N LEU A 85 -33.98 1.15 -5.94
CA LEU A 85 -32.92 1.46 -4.96
C LEU A 85 -31.94 2.52 -5.47
N PHE A 86 -31.58 2.47 -6.76
CA PHE A 86 -30.72 3.46 -7.40
C PHE A 86 -31.36 4.84 -7.45
N LYS A 87 -32.66 4.92 -7.78
CA LYS A 87 -33.41 6.18 -7.78
C LYS A 87 -33.52 6.76 -6.37
N LYS A 88 -33.70 5.90 -5.36
CA LYS A 88 -33.68 6.34 -3.96
C LYS A 88 -32.31 6.86 -3.54
N LEU A 89 -31.23 6.21 -3.96
CA LEU A 89 -29.85 6.61 -3.68
C LEU A 89 -29.51 7.99 -4.26
N GLU A 90 -29.94 8.28 -5.50
CA GLU A 90 -29.78 9.60 -6.12
C GLU A 90 -30.51 10.71 -5.36
N ASN A 91 -31.62 10.36 -4.70
CA ASN A 91 -32.44 11.29 -3.92
C ASN A 91 -32.02 11.37 -2.44
N ILE A 92 -31.01 10.61 -2.00
CA ILE A 92 -30.46 10.79 -0.65
C ILE A 92 -29.73 12.13 -0.63
N PRO A 93 -30.16 13.10 0.20
CA PRO A 93 -29.45 14.36 0.31
C PRO A 93 -28.05 14.06 0.86
N LEU A 94 -27.05 14.24 -0.01
CA LEU A 94 -25.66 14.26 0.40
C LEU A 94 -25.52 15.43 1.37
N ASN A 95 -25.49 15.14 2.68
CA ASN A 95 -25.27 16.16 3.68
C ASN A 95 -23.85 16.74 3.51
N ARG A 96 -23.73 17.72 2.62
CA ARG A 96 -22.58 18.62 2.50
C ARG A 96 -22.70 19.68 3.59
N GLU A 97 -22.63 19.28 4.85
CA GLU A 97 -22.39 20.20 5.95
C GLU A 97 -21.70 19.44 7.10
N SER A 98 -20.44 19.08 6.85
CA SER A 98 -19.47 19.11 7.93
C SER A 98 -19.07 20.57 8.15
N ARG A 99 -19.47 21.09 9.33
CA ARG A 99 -19.07 22.35 9.99
C ARG A 99 -19.93 23.57 9.67
N LEU A 100 -20.67 24.04 10.68
CA LEU A 100 -20.55 25.42 11.18
C LEU A 100 -20.82 25.42 12.69
N TYR A 101 -19.96 26.14 13.41
CA TYR A 101 -20.00 26.40 14.84
C TYR A 101 -21.38 26.88 15.33
N ARG A 102 -21.90 26.28 16.41
CA ARG A 102 -22.27 26.98 17.66
C ARG A 102 -22.53 26.01 18.79
#